data_AF-A0A838QED2-F1
#
_entry.id   AF-A0A838QED2-F1
#
_cell.length_a   1.000
_cell.length_b   1.000
_cell.length_c   1.000
_cell.angle_alpha   90.00
_cell.angle_beta   90.00
_cell.angle_gamma   90.00
#
_symmetry.space_group_name_H-M   'P 1'
#
loop_
_entity.id
_entity.type
_entity.pdbx_description
1 polymer ?
#
loop_
_entity_poly.entity_id
_entity_poly.type
_entity_poly.pdbx_seq_one_letter_code
_entity_poly.pdbx_strand_id
1 'polypeptide(L)'
;MKAIEVTVSDLPRALAFYTAVLQFQVVSQDEGAGLVTARLRLGEETLILRDYGANGRSIPATLPSNDRSFQHIAIVVGDIAAAHAHLLRHDTRIVSAGIQRLPAWNFDAAGIRALYFRDPDGHFLELIQFPGNKGEPRWHRRGARLFRGIDHTAIVVANLKRSVRFYRDTLGLTITGESFNYGREQERLTRVAGSRVRITSFRGAKGPGIELLHYEAPGVARVLPGDVSPNDLSAWRIDLHTSRPGAAREAADPDGHALLVRQRPGNAGRSEYPLEALRQHWPRYLMEGAQLGIFMAVALFLALALEHPTSRLRKAIGMPLLRRFLFGLGIGITVVILIYSSWGRQSGAQFNPAVTLSMLHLQRIQPWDAFFYIIAQFIGGWLGVVLAAAPFREASAHKAVNYVVTAPGEQGTAAAFAAEFLISFILMATLRLVHHNDLTKPYLGYVAGFLLLVYITFEAPFSGMSLNPARSVASAIPARSWKAIWIYFAAPIPAMLLAVELFQ
;
A
#
# COMPACT_ATOMS: atom_id res chain seq x y z
N MET A 1 4.22 -2.17 11.49
CA MET A 1 3.36 -2.73 12.55
C MET A 1 1.96 -2.14 12.47
N LYS A 2 0.90 -2.90 12.76
CA LYS A 2 -0.49 -2.43 12.70
C LYS A 2 -1.05 -2.08 14.09
N ALA A 3 -0.70 -2.84 15.11
CA ALA A 3 -1.06 -2.58 16.50
C ALA A 3 -0.11 -3.34 17.45
N ILE A 4 -0.07 -2.91 18.70
CA ILE A 4 0.37 -3.73 19.83
C ILE A 4 -0.89 -4.13 20.59
N GLU A 5 -0.95 -5.38 21.03
CA GLU A 5 -2.03 -5.92 21.84
C GLU A 5 -1.50 -6.34 23.21
N VAL A 6 -2.27 -6.04 24.24
CA VAL A 6 -1.94 -6.26 25.64
C VAL A 6 -3.13 -6.89 26.36
N THR A 7 -2.86 -7.97 27.09
CA THR A 7 -3.87 -8.61 27.94
C THR A 7 -4.08 -7.81 29.22
N VAL A 8 -5.34 -7.54 29.58
CA VAL A 8 -5.73 -6.79 30.78
C VAL A 8 -6.67 -7.64 31.65
N SER A 9 -6.66 -7.42 32.97
CA SER A 9 -7.54 -8.19 33.88
C SER A 9 -8.93 -7.58 34.05
N ASP A 10 -9.06 -6.29 33.74
CA ASP A 10 -10.31 -5.54 33.86
C ASP A 10 -10.29 -4.42 32.82
N LEU A 11 -11.05 -4.59 31.75
CA LEU A 11 -11.05 -3.64 30.65
C LEU A 11 -11.54 -2.23 31.04
N PRO A 12 -12.65 -2.04 31.79
CA PRO A 12 -13.06 -0.71 32.24
C PRO A 12 -11.99 0.04 33.04
N ARG A 13 -11.30 -0.63 33.97
CA ARG A 13 -10.20 -0.06 34.76
C ARG A 13 -9.02 0.31 33.88
N ALA A 14 -8.63 -0.57 32.97
CA ALA A 14 -7.54 -0.29 32.04
C ALA A 14 -7.90 0.90 31.13
N LEU A 15 -9.13 0.93 30.58
CA LEU A 15 -9.62 2.04 29.75
C LEU A 15 -9.58 3.37 30.50
N ALA A 16 -10.02 3.41 31.75
CA ALA A 16 -9.96 4.62 32.57
C ALA A 16 -8.51 5.14 32.66
N PHE A 17 -7.54 4.25 32.89
CA PHE A 17 -6.13 4.63 32.92
C PHE A 17 -5.62 5.12 31.54
N TYR A 18 -5.75 4.31 30.49
CA TYR A 18 -5.20 4.66 29.18
C TYR A 18 -5.85 5.90 28.57
N THR A 19 -7.14 6.15 28.81
CA THR A 19 -7.85 7.32 28.27
C THR A 19 -7.68 8.55 29.14
N ALA A 20 -7.86 8.46 30.46
CA ALA A 20 -7.82 9.62 31.34
C ALA A 20 -6.40 10.06 31.71
N VAL A 21 -5.47 9.10 31.86
CA VAL A 21 -4.07 9.37 32.27
C VAL A 21 -3.15 9.49 31.05
N LEU A 22 -3.27 8.57 30.08
CA LEU A 22 -2.37 8.56 28.93
C LEU A 22 -2.96 9.19 27.65
N GLN A 23 -4.18 9.72 27.74
CA GLN A 23 -4.87 10.48 26.67
C GLN A 23 -5.09 9.67 25.37
N PHE A 24 -5.17 8.34 25.47
CA PHE A 24 -5.60 7.51 24.35
C PHE A 24 -7.07 7.77 24.01
N GLN A 25 -7.40 7.63 22.73
CA GLN A 25 -8.76 7.70 22.24
C GLN A 25 -9.30 6.30 21.98
N VAL A 26 -10.50 6.02 22.47
CA VAL A 26 -11.22 4.78 22.12
C VAL A 26 -11.67 4.87 20.67
N VAL A 27 -11.32 3.87 19.87
CA VAL A 27 -11.71 3.75 18.45
C VAL A 27 -12.87 2.77 18.29
N SER A 28 -12.80 1.63 18.96
CA SER A 28 -13.87 0.63 18.98
C SER A 28 -13.77 -0.20 20.26
N GLN A 29 -14.91 -0.79 20.64
CA GLN A 29 -15.01 -1.80 21.68
C GLN A 29 -15.89 -2.92 21.13
N ASP A 30 -15.42 -4.15 21.26
CA ASP A 30 -16.07 -5.34 20.72
C ASP A 30 -16.19 -6.38 21.85
N GLU A 31 -17.41 -6.90 22.04
CA GLU A 31 -17.74 -7.96 23.01
C GLU A 31 -18.20 -9.21 22.25
N GLY A 32 -17.58 -10.36 22.52
CA GLY A 32 -17.98 -11.61 21.88
C GLY A 32 -17.27 -12.85 22.45
N ALA A 33 -18.01 -13.95 22.59
CA ALA A 33 -17.49 -15.26 23.05
C ALA A 33 -16.70 -15.22 24.38
N GLY A 34 -17.13 -14.40 25.34
CA GLY A 34 -16.47 -14.24 26.65
C GLY A 34 -15.18 -13.41 26.63
N LEU A 35 -14.87 -12.79 25.49
CA LEU A 35 -13.74 -11.89 25.29
C LEU A 35 -14.26 -10.46 25.10
N VAL A 36 -13.62 -9.50 25.76
CA VAL A 36 -13.85 -8.07 25.51
C VAL A 36 -12.57 -7.45 24.98
N THR A 37 -12.66 -6.72 23.88
CA THR A 37 -11.51 -6.05 23.26
C THR A 37 -11.81 -4.58 23.05
N ALA A 38 -10.89 -3.69 23.46
CA ALA A 38 -10.93 -2.27 23.10
C ALA A 38 -9.76 -1.90 22.22
N ARG A 39 -10.05 -1.21 21.12
CA ARG A 39 -9.04 -0.61 20.25
C ARG A 39 -8.84 0.85 20.62
N LEU A 40 -7.62 1.21 20.97
CA LEU A 40 -7.21 2.54 21.38
C LEU A 40 -6.26 3.16 20.35
N ARG A 41 -6.26 4.49 20.24
CA ARG A 41 -5.36 5.26 19.39
C ARG A 41 -4.65 6.36 20.18
N LEU A 42 -3.34 6.47 19.98
CA LEU A 42 -2.55 7.61 20.42
C LEU A 42 -1.71 8.07 19.23
N GLY A 43 -1.94 9.30 18.75
CA GLY A 43 -1.36 9.75 17.50
C GLY A 43 -1.84 8.89 16.31
N GLU A 44 -0.89 8.29 15.59
CA GLU A 44 -1.17 7.39 14.46
C GLU A 44 -1.14 5.90 14.87
N GLU A 45 -0.67 5.61 16.08
CA GLU A 45 -0.45 4.25 16.56
C GLU A 45 -1.68 3.67 17.24
N THR A 46 -1.80 2.35 17.18
CA THR A 46 -2.91 1.61 17.81
C THR A 46 -2.38 0.71 18.92
N LEU A 47 -3.03 0.78 20.07
CA LEU A 47 -2.95 -0.19 21.15
C LEU A 47 -4.29 -0.95 21.23
N ILE A 48 -4.25 -2.26 21.47
CA ILE A 48 -5.44 -3.09 21.67
C ILE A 48 -5.36 -3.63 23.10
N LEU A 49 -6.38 -3.36 23.90
CA LEU A 49 -6.55 -3.97 25.22
C LEU A 49 -7.50 -5.15 25.08
N ARG A 50 -7.12 -6.30 25.63
CA ARG A 50 -7.90 -7.52 25.53
C ARG A 50 -8.11 -8.15 26.90
N ASP A 51 -9.37 -8.35 27.24
CA ASP A 51 -9.82 -8.97 28.48
C ASP A 51 -10.46 -10.33 28.14
N TYR A 52 -9.91 -11.39 28.71
CA TYR A 52 -10.33 -12.77 28.46
C TYR A 52 -11.42 -13.27 29.41
N GLY A 53 -11.91 -12.44 30.34
CA GLY A 53 -12.93 -12.78 31.34
C GLY A 53 -12.46 -13.73 32.45
N ALA A 54 -11.43 -14.54 32.20
CA ALA A 54 -10.74 -15.38 33.18
C ALA A 54 -9.28 -14.95 33.34
N ASN A 55 -8.93 -14.46 34.52
CA ASN A 55 -7.59 -13.96 34.82
C ASN A 55 -6.55 -15.09 34.80
N GLY A 56 -5.53 -14.93 33.95
CA GLY A 56 -4.31 -15.74 34.01
C GLY A 56 -3.36 -15.24 35.11
N ARG A 57 -2.07 -15.58 34.98
CA ARG A 57 -1.01 -15.18 35.92
C ARG A 57 -0.82 -13.66 35.90
N SER A 58 -0.62 -13.08 37.09
CA SER A 58 -0.25 -11.68 37.24
C SER A 58 1.23 -11.43 36.96
N ILE A 59 1.57 -10.20 36.59
CA ILE A 59 2.98 -9.80 36.43
C ILE A 59 3.61 -9.64 37.82
N PRO A 60 4.72 -10.35 38.14
CA PRO A 60 5.39 -10.17 39.41
C PRO A 60 5.81 -8.71 39.62
N ALA A 61 5.52 -8.16 40.80
CA ALA A 61 5.90 -6.79 41.14
C ALA A 61 7.43 -6.57 41.13
N THR A 62 8.19 -7.66 41.27
CA THR A 62 9.65 -7.74 41.26
C THR A 62 10.24 -8.18 39.92
N LEU A 63 9.42 -8.32 38.86
CA LEU A 63 9.91 -8.72 37.53
C LEU A 63 11.01 -7.74 37.08
N PRO A 64 12.24 -8.22 36.83
CA PRO A 64 13.34 -7.35 36.46
C PRO A 64 13.28 -6.99 34.97
N SER A 65 13.83 -5.83 34.59
CA SER A 65 13.74 -5.35 33.20
C SER A 65 14.59 -6.15 32.19
N ASN A 66 15.43 -7.07 32.68
CA ASN A 66 16.19 -8.02 31.86
C ASN A 66 15.53 -9.40 31.79
N ASP A 67 14.30 -9.57 32.28
CA ASP A 67 13.56 -10.81 32.14
C ASP A 67 13.14 -11.06 30.70
N ARG A 68 13.12 -12.32 30.25
CA ARG A 68 12.67 -12.65 28.89
C ARG A 68 11.21 -12.27 28.62
N SER A 69 10.36 -12.22 29.66
CA SER A 69 8.98 -11.75 29.55
C SER A 69 8.83 -10.22 29.62
N PHE A 70 9.93 -9.50 29.87
CA PHE A 70 9.89 -8.04 29.87
C PHE A 70 9.62 -7.52 28.46
N GLN A 71 8.49 -6.83 28.33
CA GLN A 71 8.08 -6.09 27.16
C GLN A 71 7.44 -4.79 27.60
N HIS A 72 7.67 -3.72 26.83
CA HIS A 72 7.01 -2.44 27.03
C HIS A 72 6.71 -1.73 25.72
N ILE A 73 5.92 -0.67 25.79
CA ILE A 73 5.80 0.34 24.73
C ILE A 73 6.39 1.66 25.19
N ALA A 74 7.08 2.34 24.28
CA ALA A 74 7.62 3.68 24.49
C ALA A 74 6.68 4.74 23.93
N ILE A 75 6.09 5.52 24.82
CA ILE A 75 5.15 6.59 24.54
C ILE A 75 5.92 7.90 24.41
N VAL A 76 5.85 8.52 23.23
CA VAL A 76 6.53 9.78 22.95
C VAL A 76 5.81 10.92 23.64
N VAL A 77 6.56 11.75 24.36
CA VAL A 77 6.02 12.94 25.02
C VAL A 77 6.73 14.22 24.56
N GLY A 78 5.97 15.32 24.53
CA GLY A 78 6.53 16.64 24.22
C GLY A 78 7.37 17.24 25.35
N ASP A 79 6.97 16.96 26.59
CA ASP A 79 7.67 17.36 27.81
C ASP A 79 7.56 16.24 28.85
N ILE A 80 8.66 15.51 29.05
CA ILE A 80 8.73 14.38 29.97
C ILE A 80 8.67 14.81 31.43
N ALA A 81 9.04 16.05 31.78
CA ALA A 81 8.89 16.53 33.15
C ALA A 81 7.41 16.78 33.47
N ALA A 82 6.68 17.41 32.55
CA ALA A 82 5.24 17.61 32.67
C ALA A 82 4.47 16.28 32.67
N ALA A 83 4.85 15.33 31.80
CA ALA A 83 4.26 13.99 31.75
C ALA A 83 4.54 13.18 33.02
N HIS A 84 5.77 13.20 33.55
CA HIS A 84 6.09 12.56 34.82
C HIS A 84 5.30 13.16 35.98
N ALA A 85 5.20 14.48 36.09
CA ALA A 85 4.38 15.13 37.11
C ALA A 85 2.89 14.78 36.95
N HIS A 86 2.40 14.61 35.72
CA HIS A 86 1.04 14.15 35.45
C HIS A 86 0.83 12.72 35.95
N LEU A 87 1.75 11.78 35.65
CA LEU A 87 1.68 10.41 36.17
C LEU A 87 1.64 10.37 37.70
N LEU A 88 2.44 11.19 38.38
CA LEU A 88 2.44 11.27 39.85
C LEU A 88 1.11 11.77 40.42
N ARG A 89 0.43 12.72 39.75
CA ARG A 89 -0.90 13.20 40.18
C ARG A 89 -2.01 12.15 40.01
N HIS A 90 -1.75 11.11 39.22
CA HIS A 90 -2.65 9.99 39.00
C HIS A 90 -2.16 8.72 39.71
N ASP A 91 -1.34 8.87 40.76
CA ASP A 91 -0.82 7.77 41.60
C ASP A 91 -0.19 6.62 40.78
N THR A 92 0.39 6.94 39.62
CA THR A 92 0.95 5.94 38.73
C THR A 92 2.28 5.43 39.26
N ARG A 93 2.44 4.10 39.29
CA ARG A 93 3.64 3.45 39.84
C ARG A 93 4.86 3.68 38.94
N ILE A 94 5.80 4.51 39.39
CA ILE A 94 7.08 4.71 38.71
C ILE A 94 8.05 3.57 39.02
N VAL A 95 8.72 3.05 38.00
CA VAL A 95 9.72 1.97 38.12
C VAL A 95 11.13 2.57 38.24
N SER A 96 11.51 3.43 37.31
CA SER A 96 12.86 3.99 37.26
C SER A 96 13.16 4.87 38.48
N ALA A 97 14.44 5.18 38.71
CA ALA A 97 14.85 6.17 39.71
C ALA A 97 14.65 7.62 39.19
N GLY A 98 13.41 7.94 38.78
CA GLY A 98 13.07 9.19 38.11
C GLY A 98 13.50 9.23 36.63
N ILE A 99 13.40 10.42 36.02
CA ILE A 99 13.70 10.63 34.60
C ILE A 99 15.20 10.48 34.38
N GLN A 100 15.60 9.58 33.48
CA GLN A 100 16.99 9.41 33.08
C GLN A 100 17.24 10.13 31.76
N ARG A 101 18.36 10.85 31.64
CA ARG A 101 18.84 11.43 30.37
C ARG A 101 20.02 10.61 29.90
N LEU A 102 19.89 9.96 28.74
CA LEU A 102 20.94 9.11 28.21
C LEU A 102 22.19 9.96 27.86
N PRO A 103 23.37 9.45 28.20
CA PRO A 103 24.60 10.24 28.22
C PRO A 103 25.12 10.55 26.81
N ALA A 104 25.89 11.64 26.70
CA ALA A 104 26.36 12.16 25.41
C ALA A 104 27.32 11.22 24.66
N TRP A 105 28.03 10.34 25.36
CA TRP A 105 28.94 9.36 24.75
C TRP A 105 28.21 8.29 23.95
N ASN A 106 26.92 8.06 24.23
CA ASN A 106 26.09 7.11 23.48
C ASN A 106 25.49 7.84 22.28
N PHE A 107 26.25 8.00 21.19
CA PHE A 107 25.87 8.85 20.07
C PHE A 107 24.46 8.57 19.53
N ASP A 108 24.02 7.32 19.50
CA ASP A 108 22.71 6.92 19.00
C ASP A 108 21.57 7.27 19.96
N ALA A 109 21.80 7.20 21.27
CA ALA A 109 20.79 7.50 22.28
C ALA A 109 20.97 8.84 23.01
N ALA A 110 22.04 9.59 22.69
CA ALA A 110 22.47 10.78 23.43
C ALA A 110 21.35 11.82 23.56
N GLY A 111 21.11 12.26 24.78
CA GLY A 111 20.15 13.30 25.09
C GLY A 111 18.69 12.86 25.11
N ILE A 112 18.38 11.61 24.72
CA ILE A 112 17.05 11.03 24.91
C ILE A 112 16.77 10.98 26.41
N ARG A 113 15.54 11.34 26.80
CA ARG A 113 15.08 11.23 28.17
C ARG A 113 14.03 10.13 28.27
N ALA A 114 14.16 9.27 29.26
CA ALA A 114 13.34 8.08 29.43
C ALA A 114 12.89 7.89 30.89
N LEU A 115 11.73 7.25 31.08
CA LEU A 115 11.18 6.89 32.38
C LEU A 115 10.29 5.66 32.25
N TYR A 116 10.58 4.60 33.01
CA TYR A 116 9.67 3.45 33.13
C TYR A 116 8.66 3.62 34.26
N PHE A 117 7.44 3.20 33.99
CA PHE A 117 6.32 3.17 34.92
C PHE A 117 5.44 1.94 34.64
N ARG A 118 4.42 1.72 35.48
CA ARG A 118 3.46 0.63 35.30
C ARG A 118 2.03 1.13 35.19
N ASP A 119 1.25 0.42 34.39
CA ASP A 119 -0.21 0.58 34.37
C ASP A 119 -0.86 -0.20 35.54
N PRO A 120 -2.20 -0.16 35.69
CA PRO A 120 -2.91 -0.83 36.78
C PRO A 120 -2.74 -2.36 36.83
N ASP A 121 -2.46 -3.00 35.70
CA ASP A 121 -2.25 -4.46 35.60
C ASP A 121 -0.77 -4.84 35.80
N GLY A 122 0.09 -3.82 35.95
CA GLY A 122 1.52 -4.00 36.16
C GLY A 122 2.33 -4.07 34.87
N HIS A 123 1.74 -3.77 33.71
CA HIS A 123 2.48 -3.72 32.44
C HIS A 123 3.57 -2.66 32.48
N PHE A 124 4.73 -2.95 31.90
CA PHE A 124 5.76 -1.92 31.76
C PHE A 124 5.42 -0.97 30.62
N LEU A 125 5.54 0.33 30.89
CA LEU A 125 5.39 1.41 29.94
C LEU A 125 6.58 2.36 30.08
N GLU A 126 6.97 3.00 28.98
CA GLU A 126 8.04 3.99 28.95
C GLU A 126 7.51 5.33 28.48
N LEU A 127 7.90 6.42 29.14
CA LEU A 127 7.86 7.75 28.54
C LEU A 127 9.20 8.02 27.87
N ILE A 128 9.18 8.47 26.62
CA ILE A 128 10.38 8.85 25.88
C ILE A 128 10.25 10.26 25.31
N GLN A 129 11.28 11.09 25.49
CA GLN A 129 11.40 12.40 24.86
C GLN A 129 12.71 12.46 24.07
N PHE A 130 12.58 12.71 22.77
CA PHE A 130 13.71 12.89 21.88
C PHE A 130 14.25 14.33 21.93
N PRO A 131 15.58 14.53 21.87
CA PRO A 131 16.15 15.84 21.56
C PRO A 131 15.85 16.23 20.11
N GLY A 132 15.94 17.52 19.77
CA GLY A 132 15.49 18.05 18.48
C GLY A 132 16.18 17.47 17.23
N ASN A 133 17.31 16.78 17.39
CA ASN A 133 18.06 16.12 16.32
C ASN A 133 17.84 14.60 16.25
N LYS A 134 16.93 14.03 17.05
CA LYS A 134 16.67 12.57 17.10
C LYS A 134 15.17 12.29 17.06
N GLY A 135 14.82 11.03 16.76
CA GLY A 135 13.43 10.61 16.60
C GLY A 135 12.82 11.10 15.28
N GLU A 136 11.62 10.62 14.98
CA GLU A 136 10.93 11.01 13.75
C GLU A 136 10.57 12.51 13.75
N PRO A 137 10.65 13.22 12.61
CA PRO A 137 10.31 14.64 12.54
C PRO A 137 8.92 15.00 13.09
N ARG A 138 7.95 14.06 13.01
CA ARG A 138 6.60 14.25 13.57
C ARG A 138 6.60 14.43 15.09
N TRP A 139 7.58 13.90 15.80
CA TRP A 139 7.72 14.04 17.26
C TRP A 139 8.06 15.46 17.69
N HIS A 140 8.53 16.32 16.78
CA HIS A 140 8.94 17.70 17.08
C HIS A 140 7.94 18.77 16.64
N ARG A 141 6.79 18.39 16.07
CA ARG A 141 5.75 19.35 15.63
C ARG A 141 5.21 20.16 16.83
N ARG A 142 5.10 21.49 16.65
CA ARG A 142 4.52 22.41 17.65
C ARG A 142 3.00 22.19 17.77
N GLY A 143 2.45 22.41 18.97
CA GLY A 143 1.01 22.28 19.24
C GLY A 143 0.49 20.84 19.38
N ALA A 144 1.35 19.82 19.31
CA ALA A 144 0.97 18.45 19.59
C ALA A 144 0.60 18.25 21.08
N ARG A 145 -0.26 17.26 21.36
CA ARG A 145 -0.63 16.85 22.73
C ARG A 145 0.60 16.44 23.54
N LEU A 146 0.45 16.42 24.88
CA LEU A 146 1.52 16.01 25.80
C LEU A 146 2.02 14.60 25.46
N PHE A 147 1.09 13.65 25.31
CA PHE A 147 1.34 12.30 24.79
C PHE A 147 1.09 12.29 23.27
N ARG A 148 2.12 11.97 22.49
CA ARG A 148 2.14 12.20 21.04
C ARG A 148 1.84 10.96 20.21
N GLY A 149 2.27 9.79 20.68
CA GLY A 149 2.19 8.53 19.92
C GLY A 149 3.03 7.44 20.58
N ILE A 150 3.09 6.28 19.95
CA ILE A 150 3.95 5.16 20.37
C ILE A 150 5.14 5.09 19.41
N ASP A 151 6.36 5.18 19.92
CA ASP A 151 7.56 5.09 19.09
C ASP A 151 7.87 3.64 18.71
N HIS A 152 7.90 2.77 19.72
CA HIS A 152 8.25 1.36 19.56
C HIS A 152 7.67 0.51 20.68
N THR A 153 7.69 -0.81 20.47
CA THR A 153 7.64 -1.80 21.55
C THR A 153 9.01 -2.46 21.68
N ALA A 154 9.51 -2.64 22.90
CA ALA A 154 10.79 -3.26 23.15
C ALA A 154 10.61 -4.62 23.82
N ILE A 155 11.42 -5.59 23.43
CA ILE A 155 11.37 -6.97 23.92
C ILE A 155 12.76 -7.47 24.29
N VAL A 156 12.88 -8.29 25.33
CA VAL A 156 14.15 -8.89 25.72
C VAL A 156 14.42 -10.17 24.92
N VAL A 157 15.62 -10.27 24.34
CA VAL A 157 16.03 -11.43 23.53
C VAL A 157 17.26 -12.12 24.11
N ALA A 158 17.24 -13.45 24.18
CA ALA A 158 18.36 -14.23 24.69
C ALA A 158 19.51 -14.32 23.68
N ASN A 159 19.20 -14.29 22.38
CA ASN A 159 20.22 -14.37 21.32
C ASN A 159 19.98 -13.32 20.24
N LEU A 160 20.70 -12.20 20.36
CA LEU A 160 20.54 -11.07 19.43
C LEU A 160 20.72 -11.48 17.96
N LYS A 161 21.74 -12.29 17.62
CA LYS A 161 21.98 -12.71 16.23
C LYS A 161 20.82 -13.51 15.66
N ARG A 162 20.24 -14.42 16.45
CA ARG A 162 19.09 -15.24 16.04
C ARG A 162 17.86 -14.36 15.83
N SER A 163 17.58 -13.45 16.75
CA SER A 163 16.40 -12.58 16.69
C SER A 163 16.54 -11.54 15.58
N VAL A 164 17.73 -10.95 15.37
CA VAL A 164 17.98 -10.05 14.23
C VAL A 164 17.71 -10.72 12.90
N ARG A 165 18.19 -11.97 12.69
CA ARG A 165 17.88 -12.73 11.46
C ARG A 165 16.38 -12.94 11.30
N PHE A 166 15.67 -13.28 12.37
CA PHE A 166 14.23 -13.46 12.30
C PHE A 166 13.50 -12.17 11.91
N TYR A 167 13.72 -11.07 12.62
CA TYR A 167 13.00 -9.81 12.34
C TYR A 167 13.39 -9.19 10.99
N ARG A 168 14.65 -9.31 10.55
CA ARG A 168 15.12 -8.79 9.26
C ARG A 168 14.84 -9.72 8.09
N ASP A 169 15.22 -11.00 8.21
CA ASP A 169 15.26 -11.94 7.10
C ASP A 169 13.93 -12.71 6.97
N THR A 170 13.27 -13.04 8.08
CA THR A 170 11.93 -13.66 8.04
C THR A 170 10.83 -12.60 7.88
N LEU A 171 10.77 -11.61 8.77
CA LEU A 171 9.66 -10.65 8.81
C LEU A 171 9.83 -9.46 7.86
N GLY A 172 11.04 -9.17 7.41
CA GLY A 172 11.32 -8.09 6.46
C GLY A 172 11.33 -6.69 7.05
N LEU A 173 11.63 -6.57 8.34
CA LEU A 173 11.85 -5.27 8.98
C LEU A 173 13.25 -4.73 8.66
N THR A 174 13.37 -3.41 8.62
CA THR A 174 14.65 -2.72 8.40
C THR A 174 15.26 -2.31 9.73
N ILE A 175 16.55 -2.54 9.90
CA ILE A 175 17.30 -2.02 11.06
C ILE A 175 17.46 -0.51 10.88
N THR A 176 17.03 0.27 11.87
CA THR A 176 17.07 1.74 11.83
C THR A 176 18.05 2.35 12.83
N GLY A 177 18.55 1.56 13.76
CA GLY A 177 19.51 2.01 14.75
C GLY A 177 20.04 0.86 15.58
N GLU A 178 21.24 1.05 16.09
CA GLU A 178 21.84 0.18 17.10
C GLU A 178 22.40 1.07 18.19
N SER A 179 22.30 0.66 19.44
CA SER A 179 22.93 1.37 20.55
C SER A 179 23.41 0.39 21.61
N PHE A 180 24.35 0.85 22.42
CA PHE A 180 24.87 0.08 23.54
C PHE A 180 24.79 0.91 24.81
N ASN A 181 23.80 0.60 25.64
CA ASN A 181 23.46 1.37 26.82
C ASN A 181 24.07 0.70 28.06
N TYR A 182 24.83 1.48 28.84
CA TYR A 182 25.41 1.05 30.10
C TYR A 182 25.66 2.25 31.02
N GLY A 183 26.01 1.98 32.27
CA GLY A 183 26.30 3.01 33.27
C GLY A 183 25.10 3.39 34.13
N ARG A 184 25.28 4.41 34.99
CA ARG A 184 24.35 4.73 36.07
C ARG A 184 22.95 5.06 35.58
N GLU A 185 22.83 5.79 34.48
CA GLU A 185 21.56 6.18 33.87
C GLU A 185 20.79 4.94 33.41
N GLN A 186 21.47 3.96 32.80
CA GLN A 186 20.85 2.71 32.35
C GLN A 186 20.40 1.85 33.54
N GLU A 187 21.23 1.73 34.57
CA GLU A 187 20.89 0.98 35.79
C GLU A 187 19.71 1.62 36.54
N ARG A 188 19.65 2.95 36.59
CA ARG A 188 18.54 3.69 37.19
C ARG A 188 17.25 3.62 36.38
N LEU A 189 17.35 3.55 35.05
CA LEU A 189 16.21 3.40 34.16
C LEU A 189 15.58 2.01 34.33
N THR A 190 16.41 0.97 34.24
CA THR A 190 15.97 -0.44 34.22
C THR A 190 15.82 -1.08 35.59
N ARG A 191 16.41 -0.49 36.63
CA ARG A 191 16.57 -1.09 37.98
C ARG A 191 17.36 -2.40 37.97
N VAL A 192 18.18 -2.63 36.95
CA VAL A 192 19.08 -3.78 36.85
C VAL A 192 20.51 -3.30 37.08
N ALA A 193 21.09 -3.67 38.21
CA ALA A 193 22.45 -3.29 38.59
C ALA A 193 23.49 -3.83 37.59
N GLY A 194 24.47 -3.01 37.24
CA GLY A 194 25.51 -3.35 36.26
C GLY A 194 24.97 -3.62 34.84
N SER A 195 23.77 -3.16 34.50
CA SER A 195 23.15 -3.46 33.21
C SER A 195 23.94 -2.91 32.03
N ARG A 196 24.19 -3.81 31.07
CA ARG A 196 24.82 -3.53 29.78
C ARG A 196 23.92 -4.09 28.70
N VAL A 197 23.27 -3.22 27.94
CA VAL A 197 22.18 -3.59 27.04
C VAL A 197 22.52 -3.17 25.63
N ARG A 198 22.59 -4.14 24.73
CA ARG A 198 22.66 -3.89 23.29
C ARG A 198 21.25 -3.82 22.74
N ILE A 199 20.94 -2.71 22.08
CA ILE A 199 19.63 -2.42 21.54
C ILE A 199 19.75 -2.40 20.02
N THR A 200 18.90 -3.17 19.34
CA THR A 200 18.76 -3.11 17.88
C THR A 200 17.32 -2.72 17.56
N SER A 201 17.15 -1.56 16.91
CA SER A 201 15.85 -0.99 16.57
C SER A 201 15.46 -1.33 15.14
N PHE A 202 14.24 -1.82 14.96
CA PHE A 202 13.64 -2.21 13.69
C PHE A 202 12.43 -1.35 13.38
N ARG A 203 12.22 -1.04 12.10
CA ARG A 203 10.97 -0.44 11.63
C ARG A 203 10.45 -1.14 10.37
N GLY A 204 9.13 -1.15 10.26
CA GLY A 204 8.44 -1.43 9.01
C GLY A 204 8.06 -0.13 8.30
N ALA A 205 7.38 -0.23 7.16
CA ALA A 205 6.97 0.93 6.37
C ALA A 205 6.00 1.89 7.10
N LYS A 206 5.24 1.40 8.08
CA LYS A 206 4.29 2.19 8.89
C LYS A 206 4.17 1.61 10.30
N GLY A 207 3.76 2.46 11.24
CA GLY A 207 3.49 2.13 12.63
C GLY A 207 4.74 2.12 13.51
N PRO A 208 4.60 1.71 14.78
CA PRO A 208 5.70 1.73 15.73
C PRO A 208 6.82 0.75 15.36
N GLY A 209 8.02 1.05 15.84
CA GLY A 209 9.19 0.18 15.74
C GLY A 209 9.14 -1.01 16.70
N ILE A 210 10.11 -1.91 16.54
CA ILE A 210 10.42 -2.99 17.48
C ILE A 210 11.86 -2.81 17.92
N GLU A 211 12.12 -2.82 19.22
CA GLU A 211 13.48 -2.83 19.76
C GLU A 211 13.81 -4.17 20.40
N LEU A 212 14.96 -4.72 20.05
CA LEU A 212 15.49 -5.92 20.68
C LEU A 212 16.47 -5.52 21.78
N LEU A 213 16.16 -5.87 23.02
CA LEU A 213 16.99 -5.62 24.19
C LEU A 213 17.79 -6.88 24.52
N HIS A 214 19.09 -6.86 24.25
CA HIS A 214 19.99 -7.94 24.61
C HIS A 214 20.89 -7.51 25.77
N TYR A 215 20.62 -8.04 26.96
CA TYR A 215 21.43 -7.78 28.15
C TYR A 215 22.70 -8.64 28.11
N GLU A 216 23.86 -8.02 27.86
CA GLU A 216 25.16 -8.68 27.94
C GLU A 216 25.58 -8.92 29.40
N ALA A 217 25.15 -8.04 30.31
CA ALA A 217 25.31 -8.18 31.75
C ALA A 217 24.07 -7.62 32.46
N PRO A 218 23.54 -8.29 33.51
CA PRO A 218 23.95 -9.60 34.04
C PRO A 218 23.48 -10.79 33.19
N GLY A 219 22.94 -10.55 31.99
CA GLY A 219 22.30 -11.57 31.15
C GLY A 219 20.78 -11.46 31.18
N VAL A 220 20.11 -12.35 30.46
CA VAL A 220 18.64 -12.42 30.42
C VAL A 220 18.13 -13.26 31.59
N ALA A 221 17.25 -12.69 32.41
CA ALA A 221 16.58 -13.37 33.50
C ALA A 221 15.38 -14.22 33.00
N ARG A 222 14.96 -15.21 33.80
CA ARG A 222 13.82 -16.10 33.52
C ARG A 222 12.99 -16.35 34.79
N VAL A 223 12.48 -15.27 35.36
CA VAL A 223 11.58 -15.25 36.52
C VAL A 223 10.21 -15.82 36.13
N LEU A 224 9.68 -15.46 34.95
CA LEU A 224 8.47 -16.08 34.42
C LEU A 224 8.79 -17.30 33.51
N PRO A 225 8.00 -18.38 33.58
CA PRO A 225 8.11 -19.51 32.68
C PRO A 225 7.99 -19.13 31.20
N GLY A 226 8.62 -19.91 30.32
CA GLY A 226 8.64 -19.63 28.88
C GLY A 226 7.32 -19.89 28.14
N ASP A 227 6.30 -20.41 28.81
CA ASP A 227 4.99 -20.79 28.31
C ASP A 227 3.91 -19.79 28.77
N VAL A 228 4.02 -18.53 28.37
CA VAL A 228 3.01 -17.50 28.68
C VAL A 228 1.70 -17.83 27.95
N SER A 229 0.62 -17.99 28.72
CA SER A 229 -0.73 -18.21 28.19
C SER A 229 -1.32 -16.88 27.69
N PRO A 230 -2.16 -16.86 26.64
CA PRO A 230 -2.76 -15.62 26.14
C PRO A 230 -3.52 -14.79 27.20
N ASN A 231 -4.09 -15.44 28.22
CA ASN A 231 -4.80 -14.76 29.31
C ASN A 231 -3.91 -14.33 30.49
N ASP A 232 -2.60 -14.62 30.47
CA ASP A 232 -1.66 -14.08 31.45
C ASP A 232 -1.47 -12.58 31.21
N LEU A 233 -1.30 -11.80 32.27
CA LEU A 233 -1.05 -10.36 32.14
C LEU A 233 0.31 -10.08 31.51
N SER A 234 1.29 -10.98 31.58
CA SER A 234 2.54 -10.83 30.81
C SER A 234 2.37 -11.09 29.30
N ALA A 235 1.18 -11.45 28.82
CA ALA A 235 0.94 -11.74 27.41
C ALA A 235 0.77 -10.45 26.60
N TRP A 236 1.72 -10.25 25.71
CA TRP A 236 1.70 -9.19 24.71
C TRP A 236 1.68 -9.83 23.33
N ARG A 237 1.12 -9.13 22.35
CA ARG A 237 1.13 -9.58 20.95
C ARG A 237 1.42 -8.43 20.01
N ILE A 238 2.33 -8.67 19.07
CA ILE A 238 2.70 -7.69 18.05
C ILE A 238 1.96 -8.02 16.75
N ASP A 239 1.03 -7.15 16.32
CA ASP A 239 0.29 -7.31 15.06
C ASP A 239 1.10 -6.73 13.90
N LEU A 240 1.58 -7.63 13.04
CA LEU A 240 2.39 -7.32 11.89
C LEU A 240 1.67 -7.70 10.61
N HIS A 241 1.69 -6.79 9.65
CA HIS A 241 1.21 -7.05 8.30
C HIS A 241 2.41 -7.06 7.36
N THR A 242 2.65 -8.19 6.69
CA THR A 242 3.79 -8.38 5.80
C THR A 242 3.35 -8.77 4.39
N SER A 243 4.17 -8.40 3.40
CA SER A 243 4.06 -8.86 2.02
C SER A 243 4.97 -10.08 1.74
N ARG A 244 5.82 -10.48 2.67
CA ARG A 244 6.71 -11.63 2.51
C ARG A 244 5.93 -12.95 2.56
N PRO A 245 6.00 -13.80 1.52
CA PRO A 245 5.40 -15.13 1.55
C PRO A 245 6.00 -15.96 2.70
N GLY A 246 5.18 -16.76 3.38
CA GLY A 246 5.63 -17.67 4.45
C GLY A 246 5.76 -17.05 5.84
N ALA A 247 6.02 -15.74 5.95
CA ALA A 247 6.13 -15.06 7.25
C ALA A 247 4.81 -15.07 8.07
N ALA A 248 3.66 -15.19 7.41
CA ALA A 248 2.35 -15.30 8.08
C ALA A 248 2.15 -16.60 8.88
N ARG A 249 3.09 -17.55 8.80
CA ARG A 249 3.06 -18.79 9.59
C ARG A 249 3.68 -18.61 10.98
N GLU A 250 4.40 -17.51 11.21
CA GLU A 250 5.09 -17.26 12.48
C GLU A 250 4.09 -16.74 13.52
N ALA A 251 3.83 -17.54 14.56
CA ALA A 251 2.98 -17.17 15.70
C ALA A 251 3.80 -16.61 16.88
N ALA A 252 5.11 -16.79 16.86
CA ALA A 252 6.02 -16.28 17.88
C ALA A 252 7.41 -16.03 17.28
N ASP A 253 8.20 -15.19 17.95
CA ASP A 253 9.61 -15.00 17.62
C ASP A 253 10.49 -16.14 18.19
N PRO A 254 11.81 -16.15 17.90
CA PRO A 254 12.74 -17.19 18.37
C PRO A 254 12.84 -17.35 19.90
N ASP A 255 12.45 -16.34 20.66
CA ASP A 255 12.47 -16.27 22.12
C ASP A 255 11.09 -16.53 22.75
N GLY A 256 10.04 -16.63 21.93
CA GLY A 256 8.66 -16.96 22.34
C GLY A 256 7.72 -15.76 22.44
N HIS A 257 8.14 -14.57 21.99
CA HIS A 257 7.29 -13.37 21.98
C HIS A 257 6.17 -13.54 20.96
N ALA A 258 4.91 -13.37 21.37
CA ALA A 258 3.78 -13.68 20.50
C ALA A 258 3.62 -12.66 19.37
N LEU A 259 3.39 -13.18 18.16
CA LEU A 259 3.23 -12.41 16.94
C LEU A 259 1.90 -12.76 16.27
N LEU A 260 1.23 -11.75 15.73
CA LEU A 260 0.14 -11.95 14.79
C LEU A 260 0.62 -11.47 13.43
N VAL A 261 1.16 -12.36 12.63
CA VAL A 261 1.66 -12.02 11.30
C VAL A 261 0.58 -12.30 10.27
N ARG A 262 -0.03 -11.24 9.74
CA ARG A 262 -1.01 -11.33 8.66
C ARG A 262 -0.35 -11.03 7.33
N GLN A 263 -0.59 -11.88 6.35
CA GLN A 263 -0.26 -11.54 4.98
C GLN A 263 -1.20 -10.41 4.54
N ARG A 264 -0.65 -9.31 4.02
CA ARG A 264 -1.51 -8.33 3.35
C ARG A 264 -2.15 -9.02 2.14
N PRO A 265 -3.47 -8.90 1.91
CA PRO A 265 -4.05 -9.24 0.62
C PRO A 265 -3.25 -8.46 -0.43
N GLY A 266 -2.53 -9.19 -1.27
CA GLY A 266 -1.36 -8.66 -1.96
C GLY A 266 -1.72 -7.54 -2.93
N ASN A 267 -1.06 -6.39 -2.79
CA ASN A 267 -0.29 -5.89 -3.92
C ASN A 267 0.92 -6.82 -4.02
N ALA A 268 0.80 -7.89 -4.79
CA ALA A 268 1.92 -8.78 -5.08
C ALA A 268 3.06 -7.96 -5.72
N GLY A 269 4.28 -8.20 -5.23
CA GLY A 269 5.54 -7.97 -5.91
C GLY A 269 5.82 -6.60 -6.51
N ARG A 270 6.49 -5.69 -5.78
CA ARG A 270 7.65 -5.06 -6.44
C ARG A 270 8.64 -6.17 -6.70
N SER A 271 8.47 -6.90 -7.80
CA SER A 271 9.55 -7.72 -8.29
C SER A 271 10.69 -6.74 -8.57
N GLU A 272 11.81 -6.85 -7.86
CA GLU A 272 12.97 -5.99 -8.18
C GLU A 272 13.60 -6.44 -9.52
N TYR A 273 13.28 -7.66 -9.97
CA TYR A 273 13.92 -8.33 -11.09
C TYR A 273 12.94 -8.68 -12.22
N PRO A 274 13.19 -8.26 -13.47
CA PRO A 274 12.25 -8.43 -14.59
C PRO A 274 11.87 -9.90 -14.86
N LEU A 275 12.79 -10.85 -14.64
CA LEU A 275 12.54 -12.28 -14.87
C LEU A 275 11.51 -12.87 -13.91
N GLU A 276 11.44 -12.37 -12.68
CA GLU A 276 10.51 -12.86 -11.67
C GLU A 276 9.10 -12.32 -11.92
N ALA A 277 8.98 -11.02 -12.26
CA ALA A 277 7.72 -10.42 -12.72
C ALA A 277 7.14 -11.22 -13.90
N LEU A 278 7.98 -11.51 -14.91
CA LEU A 278 7.58 -12.30 -16.06
C LEU A 278 7.13 -13.71 -15.66
N ARG A 279 7.89 -14.43 -14.84
CA ARG A 279 7.54 -15.80 -14.43
C ARG A 279 6.22 -15.86 -13.65
N GLN A 280 5.95 -14.87 -12.82
CA GLN A 280 4.79 -14.85 -11.92
C GLN A 280 3.52 -14.32 -12.61
N HIS A 281 3.65 -13.33 -13.49
CA HIS A 281 2.51 -12.56 -13.99
C HIS A 281 2.29 -12.65 -15.50
N TRP A 282 3.07 -13.44 -16.25
CA TRP A 282 2.91 -13.57 -17.71
C TRP A 282 1.47 -13.84 -18.20
N PRO A 283 0.59 -14.59 -17.50
CA PRO A 283 -0.77 -14.79 -18.00
C PRO A 283 -1.54 -13.48 -18.10
N ARG A 284 -1.30 -12.55 -17.17
CA ARG A 284 -1.95 -11.23 -17.17
C ARG A 284 -1.47 -10.37 -18.33
N TYR A 285 -0.19 -10.47 -18.68
CA TYR A 285 0.38 -9.73 -19.81
C TYR A 285 -0.23 -10.21 -21.13
N LEU A 286 -0.36 -11.53 -21.30
CA LEU A 286 -1.04 -12.08 -22.47
C LEU A 286 -2.52 -11.69 -22.52
N MET A 287 -3.21 -11.64 -21.39
CA MET A 287 -4.60 -11.17 -21.33
C MET A 287 -4.72 -9.73 -21.84
N GLU A 288 -3.86 -8.83 -21.39
CA GLU A 288 -3.83 -7.41 -21.81
C GLU A 288 -3.55 -7.26 -23.30
N GLY A 289 -2.56 -8.01 -23.81
CA GLY A 289 -2.27 -8.06 -25.24
C GLY A 289 -3.44 -8.62 -26.06
N ALA A 290 -4.02 -9.74 -25.63
CA ALA A 290 -5.16 -10.36 -26.30
C ALA A 290 -6.40 -9.45 -26.29
N GLN A 291 -6.67 -8.73 -25.20
CA GLN A 291 -7.76 -7.76 -25.13
C GLN A 291 -7.59 -6.64 -26.14
N LEU A 292 -6.38 -6.04 -26.26
CA LEU A 292 -6.13 -5.04 -27.30
C LEU A 292 -6.21 -5.65 -28.70
N GLY A 293 -5.72 -6.88 -28.89
CA GLY A 293 -5.82 -7.59 -30.17
C GLY A 293 -7.27 -7.82 -30.61
N ILE A 294 -8.14 -8.26 -29.70
CA ILE A 294 -9.58 -8.42 -29.94
C ILE A 294 -10.21 -7.07 -30.26
N PHE A 295 -9.90 -6.02 -29.49
CA PHE A 295 -10.36 -4.67 -29.76
C PHE A 295 -10.00 -4.22 -31.18
N MET A 296 -8.75 -4.41 -31.60
CA MET A 296 -8.28 -4.04 -32.94
C MET A 296 -8.92 -4.87 -34.06
N ALA A 297 -9.12 -6.18 -33.83
CA ALA A 297 -9.80 -7.06 -34.78
C ALA A 297 -11.25 -6.62 -35.00
N VAL A 298 -11.99 -6.34 -33.92
CA VAL A 298 -13.37 -5.84 -34.00
C VAL A 298 -13.40 -4.49 -34.70
N ALA A 299 -12.49 -3.57 -34.37
CA ALA A 299 -12.40 -2.27 -35.04
C ALA A 299 -12.19 -2.43 -36.56
N LEU A 300 -11.31 -3.36 -36.98
CA LEU A 300 -11.08 -3.62 -38.40
C LEU A 300 -12.32 -4.20 -39.08
N PHE A 301 -13.01 -5.15 -38.46
CA PHE A 301 -14.23 -5.71 -39.04
C PHE A 301 -15.35 -4.67 -39.13
N LEU A 302 -15.50 -3.82 -38.13
CA LEU A 302 -16.44 -2.69 -38.18
C LEU A 302 -16.06 -1.70 -39.27
N ALA A 303 -14.77 -1.41 -39.48
CA ALA A 303 -14.31 -0.54 -40.56
C ALA A 303 -14.57 -1.15 -41.95
N LEU A 304 -14.30 -2.45 -42.12
CA LEU A 304 -14.62 -3.18 -43.34
C LEU A 304 -16.14 -3.16 -43.62
N ALA A 305 -16.95 -3.36 -42.58
CA ALA A 305 -18.41 -3.36 -42.70
C ALA A 305 -18.97 -1.97 -42.98
N LEU A 306 -18.52 -0.92 -42.29
CA LEU A 306 -19.15 0.41 -42.33
C LEU A 306 -18.47 1.35 -43.34
N GLU A 307 -17.18 1.22 -43.61
CA GLU A 307 -16.43 2.19 -44.43
C GLU A 307 -15.97 1.64 -45.79
N HIS A 308 -15.84 0.32 -45.97
CA HIS A 308 -15.35 -0.24 -47.23
C HIS A 308 -16.36 -0.06 -48.39
N PRO A 309 -15.95 0.46 -49.56
CA PRO A 309 -16.89 0.81 -50.64
C PRO A 309 -17.80 -0.29 -51.16
N THR A 310 -17.31 -1.53 -51.13
CA THR A 310 -18.07 -2.69 -51.60
C THR A 310 -19.05 -3.23 -50.56
N SER A 311 -18.96 -2.80 -49.30
CA SER A 311 -19.82 -3.28 -48.22
C SER A 311 -21.29 -2.88 -48.43
N ARG A 312 -22.20 -3.82 -48.19
CA ARG A 312 -23.65 -3.59 -48.23
C ARG A 312 -24.08 -2.58 -47.16
N LEU A 313 -23.47 -2.63 -45.97
CA LEU A 313 -23.82 -1.74 -44.87
C LEU A 313 -23.40 -0.29 -45.16
N ARG A 314 -22.21 -0.06 -45.72
CA ARG A 314 -21.80 1.28 -46.19
C ARG A 314 -22.77 1.83 -47.25
N LYS A 315 -23.20 0.99 -48.19
CA LYS A 315 -24.14 1.40 -49.27
C LYS A 315 -25.53 1.71 -48.72
N ALA A 316 -26.01 0.94 -47.74
CA ALA A 316 -27.30 1.17 -47.09
C ALA A 316 -27.30 2.42 -46.18
N ILE A 317 -26.15 2.71 -45.54
CA ILE A 317 -26.01 3.80 -44.57
C ILE A 317 -25.13 4.90 -45.16
N GLY A 318 -25.77 5.78 -45.94
CA GLY A 318 -25.09 6.90 -46.59
C GLY A 318 -24.59 7.98 -45.61
N MET A 319 -25.26 8.16 -44.47
CA MET A 319 -24.97 9.23 -43.51
C MET A 319 -23.71 8.94 -42.67
N PRO A 320 -22.62 9.73 -42.81
CA PRO A 320 -21.36 9.45 -42.11
C PRO A 320 -21.48 9.47 -40.57
N LEU A 321 -22.32 10.36 -40.04
CA LEU A 321 -22.55 10.46 -38.60
C LEU A 321 -23.15 9.15 -38.03
N LEU A 322 -24.14 8.58 -38.72
CA LEU A 322 -24.76 7.32 -38.30
C LEU A 322 -23.78 6.14 -38.38
N ARG A 323 -22.91 6.11 -39.39
CA ARG A 323 -21.86 5.09 -39.47
C ARG A 323 -20.89 5.18 -38.31
N ARG A 324 -20.42 6.38 -37.96
CA ARG A 324 -19.55 6.60 -36.80
C ARG A 324 -20.24 6.25 -35.49
N PHE A 325 -21.52 6.58 -35.34
CA PHE A 325 -22.30 6.16 -34.18
C PHE A 325 -22.36 4.64 -34.04
N LEU A 326 -22.66 3.92 -35.13
CA LEU A 326 -22.70 2.44 -35.11
C LEU A 326 -21.32 1.82 -34.86
N PHE A 327 -20.28 2.41 -35.43
CA PHE A 327 -18.90 2.03 -35.14
C PHE A 327 -18.60 2.21 -33.65
N GLY A 328 -18.90 3.40 -33.11
CA GLY A 328 -18.71 3.74 -31.71
C GLY A 328 -19.51 2.84 -30.77
N LEU A 329 -20.72 2.44 -31.16
CA LEU A 329 -21.56 1.52 -30.41
C LEU A 329 -20.92 0.12 -30.35
N GLY A 330 -20.44 -0.39 -31.49
CA GLY A 330 -19.75 -1.67 -31.55
C GLY A 330 -18.48 -1.69 -30.70
N ILE A 331 -17.68 -0.62 -30.75
CA ILE A 331 -16.49 -0.47 -29.92
C ILE A 331 -16.85 -0.31 -28.44
N GLY A 332 -17.86 0.48 -28.11
CA GLY A 332 -18.33 0.68 -26.73
C GLY A 332 -18.78 -0.63 -26.08
N ILE A 333 -19.58 -1.42 -26.79
CA ILE A 333 -20.00 -2.77 -26.35
C ILE A 333 -18.79 -3.68 -26.18
N THR A 334 -17.84 -3.64 -27.12
CA THR A 334 -16.61 -4.44 -27.06
C THR A 334 -15.81 -4.12 -25.80
N VAL A 335 -15.62 -2.84 -25.48
CA VAL A 335 -14.90 -2.43 -24.26
C VAL A 335 -15.62 -2.88 -23.00
N VAL A 336 -16.95 -2.76 -22.93
CA VAL A 336 -17.75 -3.27 -21.80
C VAL A 336 -17.51 -4.77 -21.61
N ILE A 337 -17.59 -5.55 -22.69
CA ILE A 337 -17.36 -7.01 -22.65
C ILE A 337 -15.93 -7.31 -22.17
N LEU A 338 -14.92 -6.65 -22.73
CA LEU A 338 -13.52 -6.89 -22.37
C LEU A 338 -13.22 -6.54 -20.91
N ILE A 339 -13.79 -5.44 -20.39
CA ILE A 339 -13.62 -5.03 -19.00
C ILE A 339 -14.26 -6.03 -18.02
N TYR A 340 -15.49 -6.46 -18.27
CA TYR A 340 -16.21 -7.38 -17.37
C TYR A 340 -15.89 -8.87 -17.60
N SER A 341 -15.13 -9.19 -18.65
CA SER A 341 -14.67 -10.56 -18.92
C SER A 341 -13.85 -11.14 -17.76
N SER A 342 -13.71 -12.47 -17.72
CA SER A 342 -12.82 -13.15 -16.77
C SER A 342 -11.37 -12.66 -16.89
N TRP A 343 -10.92 -12.32 -18.10
CA TRP A 343 -9.60 -11.77 -18.37
C TRP A 343 -9.48 -10.33 -17.85
N GLY A 344 -10.50 -9.50 -18.07
CA GLY A 344 -10.52 -8.12 -17.59
C GLY A 344 -10.47 -8.03 -16.06
N ARG A 345 -11.22 -8.88 -15.36
CA ARG A 345 -11.17 -8.97 -13.89
C ARG A 345 -9.81 -9.43 -13.35
N GLN A 346 -9.04 -10.21 -14.11
CA GLN A 346 -7.72 -10.72 -13.69
C GLN A 346 -6.56 -9.78 -14.03
N SER A 347 -6.62 -9.12 -15.18
CA SER A 347 -5.56 -8.22 -15.68
C SER A 347 -5.71 -6.78 -15.23
N GLY A 348 -6.94 -6.34 -14.94
CA GLY A 348 -7.28 -4.94 -14.71
C GLY A 348 -7.85 -4.24 -15.95
N ALA A 349 -7.86 -4.90 -17.11
CA ALA A 349 -8.44 -4.42 -18.36
C ALA A 349 -7.96 -3.02 -18.77
N GLN A 350 -6.64 -2.80 -18.75
CA GLN A 350 -6.07 -1.50 -19.10
C GLN A 350 -5.98 -1.36 -20.63
N PHE A 351 -5.42 -2.38 -21.28
CA PHE A 351 -5.14 -2.56 -22.72
C PHE A 351 -4.70 -1.28 -23.46
N ASN A 352 -4.07 -0.36 -22.73
CA ASN A 352 -3.68 0.98 -23.17
C ASN A 352 -2.45 1.44 -22.38
N PRO A 353 -1.30 1.70 -23.05
CA PRO A 353 -0.09 2.16 -22.39
C PRO A 353 -0.27 3.45 -21.57
N ALA A 354 -1.11 4.39 -22.00
CA ALA A 354 -1.36 5.63 -21.26
C ALA A 354 -2.12 5.37 -19.95
N VAL A 355 -3.07 4.42 -19.95
CA VAL A 355 -3.76 3.97 -18.73
C VAL A 355 -2.80 3.21 -17.82
N THR A 356 -1.95 2.34 -18.39
CA THR A 356 -0.94 1.59 -17.63
C THR A 356 0.07 2.51 -16.94
N LEU A 357 0.57 3.54 -17.62
CA LEU A 357 1.44 4.54 -17.02
C LEU A 357 0.73 5.36 -15.93
N SER A 358 -0.55 5.66 -16.13
CA SER A 358 -1.38 6.33 -15.12
C SER A 358 -1.58 5.47 -13.86
N MET A 359 -1.77 4.15 -14.03
CA MET A 359 -1.82 3.22 -12.90
C MET A 359 -0.47 3.07 -12.21
N LEU A 360 0.64 3.15 -12.96
CA LEU A 360 2.00 3.10 -12.41
C LEU A 360 2.27 4.34 -11.55
N HIS A 361 1.85 5.51 -12.03
CA HIS A 361 1.93 6.77 -11.30
C HIS A 361 1.15 6.73 -9.97
N LEU A 362 -0.05 6.14 -9.99
CA LEU A 362 -0.86 5.88 -8.79
C LEU A 362 -0.31 4.77 -7.87
N GLN A 363 0.82 4.16 -8.23
CA GLN A 363 1.40 3.01 -7.52
C GLN A 363 0.45 1.81 -7.39
N ARG A 364 -0.46 1.65 -8.36
CA ARG A 364 -1.43 0.55 -8.45
C ARG A 364 -0.92 -0.64 -9.26
N ILE A 365 0.02 -0.41 -10.16
CA ILE A 365 0.79 -1.43 -10.88
C ILE A 365 2.29 -1.19 -10.64
N GLN A 366 3.08 -2.25 -10.78
CA GLN A 366 4.52 -2.24 -10.51
C GLN A 366 5.31 -1.87 -11.76
N PRO A 367 6.53 -1.31 -11.64
CA PRO A 367 7.28 -0.85 -12.81
C PRO A 367 7.53 -1.93 -13.88
N TRP A 368 7.95 -3.12 -13.48
CA TRP A 368 8.18 -4.22 -14.42
C TRP A 368 6.87 -4.81 -14.98
N ASP A 369 5.82 -4.89 -14.17
CA ASP A 369 4.50 -5.27 -14.67
C ASP A 369 4.00 -4.26 -15.71
N ALA A 370 4.13 -2.97 -15.45
CA ALA A 370 3.79 -1.91 -16.40
C ALA A 370 4.60 -2.05 -17.70
N PHE A 371 5.90 -2.31 -17.59
CA PHE A 371 6.76 -2.55 -18.75
C PHE A 371 6.28 -3.73 -19.61
N PHE A 372 6.00 -4.89 -19.00
CA PHE A 372 5.53 -6.06 -19.74
C PHE A 372 4.09 -5.92 -20.23
N TYR A 373 3.21 -5.24 -19.50
CA TYR A 373 1.87 -4.86 -19.96
C TYR A 373 1.97 -4.05 -21.26
N ILE A 374 2.80 -2.99 -21.26
CA ILE A 374 2.97 -2.12 -22.43
C ILE A 374 3.49 -2.91 -23.63
N ILE A 375 4.51 -3.76 -23.44
CA ILE A 375 5.03 -4.62 -24.51
C ILE A 375 3.94 -5.55 -25.05
N ALA A 376 3.23 -6.25 -24.16
CA ALA A 376 2.20 -7.19 -24.56
C ALA A 376 1.04 -6.49 -25.27
N GLN A 377 0.66 -5.27 -24.86
CA GLN A 377 -0.33 -4.44 -25.54
C GLN A 377 0.12 -4.11 -26.97
N PHE A 378 1.35 -3.61 -27.17
CA PHE A 378 1.86 -3.33 -28.53
C PHE A 378 1.86 -4.59 -29.42
N ILE A 379 2.34 -5.72 -28.91
CA ILE A 379 2.39 -6.99 -29.65
C ILE A 379 0.96 -7.47 -29.96
N GLY A 380 0.09 -7.49 -28.96
CA GLY A 380 -1.27 -8.00 -29.09
C GLY A 380 -2.13 -7.16 -30.03
N GLY A 381 -2.03 -5.82 -29.95
CA GLY A 381 -2.69 -4.92 -30.89
C GLY A 381 -2.23 -5.17 -32.33
N TRP A 382 -0.91 -5.25 -32.57
CA TRP A 382 -0.36 -5.54 -33.90
C TRP A 382 -0.82 -6.89 -34.44
N LEU A 383 -0.72 -7.96 -33.64
CA LEU A 383 -1.21 -9.29 -34.01
C LEU A 383 -2.71 -9.27 -34.32
N GLY A 384 -3.52 -8.57 -33.53
CA GLY A 384 -4.95 -8.43 -33.74
C GLY A 384 -5.29 -7.86 -35.12
N VAL A 385 -4.62 -6.77 -35.52
CA VAL A 385 -4.82 -6.17 -36.86
C VAL A 385 -4.37 -7.12 -37.96
N VAL A 386 -3.16 -7.68 -37.86
CA VAL A 386 -2.58 -8.53 -38.92
C VAL A 386 -3.40 -9.80 -39.13
N LEU A 387 -3.80 -10.48 -38.05
CA LEU A 387 -4.59 -11.70 -38.12
C LEU A 387 -6.00 -11.44 -38.65
N ALA A 388 -6.66 -10.35 -38.21
CA ALA A 388 -7.98 -9.98 -38.71
C ALA A 388 -7.94 -9.53 -40.18
N ALA A 389 -6.85 -8.89 -40.62
CA ALA A 389 -6.68 -8.45 -41.99
C ALA A 389 -6.26 -9.57 -42.96
N ALA A 390 -5.66 -10.67 -42.48
CA ALA A 390 -5.16 -11.75 -43.33
C ALA A 390 -6.18 -12.26 -44.37
N PRO A 391 -7.45 -12.58 -44.01
CA PRO A 391 -8.46 -12.99 -44.99
C PRO A 391 -8.99 -11.86 -45.88
N PHE A 392 -8.74 -10.59 -45.54
CA PHE A 392 -9.30 -9.41 -46.20
C PHE A 392 -8.23 -8.42 -46.64
N ARG A 393 -7.01 -8.89 -46.95
CA ARG A 393 -5.81 -8.05 -47.06
C ARG A 393 -5.98 -6.84 -47.99
N GLU A 394 -6.55 -7.03 -49.17
CA GLU A 394 -6.81 -5.94 -50.14
C GLU A 394 -7.86 -4.95 -49.64
N ALA A 395 -8.96 -5.45 -49.07
CA ALA A 395 -10.01 -4.62 -48.52
C ALA A 395 -9.54 -3.82 -47.29
N SER A 396 -8.70 -4.41 -46.44
CA SER A 396 -8.10 -3.73 -45.30
C SER A 396 -7.09 -2.64 -45.70
N ALA A 397 -6.37 -2.84 -46.81
CA ALA A 397 -5.43 -1.85 -47.36
C ALA A 397 -6.11 -0.70 -48.12
N HIS A 398 -7.39 -0.84 -48.47
CA HIS A 398 -8.12 0.20 -49.18
C HIS A 398 -8.15 1.51 -48.38
N LYS A 399 -8.00 2.66 -49.05
CA LYS A 399 -7.88 4.01 -48.42
C LYS A 399 -8.98 4.34 -47.41
N ALA A 400 -10.19 3.81 -47.63
CA ALA A 400 -11.35 4.01 -46.74
C ALA A 400 -11.26 3.26 -45.40
N VAL A 401 -10.49 2.17 -45.34
CA VAL A 401 -10.32 1.34 -44.14
C VAL A 401 -8.93 1.53 -43.56
N ASN A 402 -7.90 1.44 -44.41
CA ASN A 402 -6.49 1.68 -44.11
C ASN A 402 -6.04 1.07 -42.77
N TYR A 403 -6.38 -0.20 -42.55
CA TYR A 403 -6.11 -0.94 -41.30
C TYR A 403 -6.56 -0.23 -40.00
N VAL A 404 -7.50 0.73 -40.08
CA VAL A 404 -7.94 1.57 -38.96
C VAL A 404 -6.81 2.45 -38.39
N VAL A 405 -5.96 2.98 -39.28
CA VAL A 405 -4.95 3.99 -38.93
C VAL A 405 -5.61 5.24 -38.35
N THR A 406 -5.05 5.71 -37.24
CA THR A 406 -5.30 7.03 -36.68
C THR A 406 -4.41 8.05 -37.39
N ALA A 407 -5.03 9.09 -37.94
CA ALA A 407 -4.35 10.19 -38.57
C ALA A 407 -5.09 11.50 -38.31
N PRO A 408 -4.38 12.65 -38.26
CA PRO A 408 -5.02 13.95 -38.16
C PRO A 408 -6.04 14.18 -39.27
N GLY A 409 -7.18 14.75 -38.89
CA GLY A 409 -8.24 15.18 -39.79
C GLY A 409 -7.85 16.39 -40.64
N GLU A 410 -8.82 16.90 -41.38
CA GLU A 410 -8.65 18.03 -42.30
C GLU A 410 -8.26 19.33 -41.58
N GLN A 411 -8.60 19.46 -40.30
CA GLN A 411 -8.26 20.60 -39.44
C GLN A 411 -6.79 20.64 -39.02
N GLY A 412 -6.02 19.59 -39.34
CA GLY A 412 -4.58 19.54 -39.16
C GLY A 412 -4.10 19.04 -37.78
N THR A 413 -2.78 19.01 -37.64
CA THR A 413 -2.06 18.40 -36.51
C THR A 413 -2.39 19.01 -35.16
N ALA A 414 -2.57 20.34 -35.08
CA ALA A 414 -2.85 21.02 -33.81
C ALA A 414 -4.25 20.68 -33.27
N ALA A 415 -5.26 20.66 -34.14
CA ALA A 415 -6.62 20.26 -33.78
C ALA A 415 -6.66 18.79 -33.32
N ALA A 416 -5.97 17.90 -34.02
CA ALA A 416 -5.85 16.49 -33.64
C ALA A 416 -5.19 16.32 -32.26
N PHE A 417 -4.12 17.07 -31.97
CA PHE A 417 -3.46 17.03 -30.66
C PHE A 417 -4.37 17.51 -29.54
N ALA A 418 -5.02 18.67 -29.72
CA ALA A 418 -5.93 19.21 -28.72
C ALA A 418 -7.13 18.29 -28.46
N ALA A 419 -7.67 17.69 -29.52
CA ALA A 419 -8.77 16.74 -29.42
C ALA A 419 -8.34 15.48 -28.64
N GLU A 420 -7.25 14.81 -29.01
CA GLU A 420 -6.71 13.64 -28.31
C GLU A 420 -6.38 13.92 -26.85
N PHE A 421 -5.80 15.09 -26.56
CA PHE A 421 -5.50 15.50 -25.19
C PHE A 421 -6.79 15.63 -24.37
N LEU A 422 -7.79 16.32 -24.93
CA LEU A 422 -9.07 16.55 -24.26
C LEU A 422 -9.82 15.23 -23.97
N ILE A 423 -9.98 14.37 -24.96
CA ILE A 423 -10.71 13.10 -24.77
C ILE A 423 -9.97 12.15 -23.83
N SER A 424 -8.64 12.17 -23.83
CA SER A 424 -7.81 11.39 -22.89
C SER A 424 -7.92 11.89 -21.46
N PHE A 425 -7.88 13.21 -21.27
CA PHE A 425 -8.09 13.85 -19.98
C PHE A 425 -9.48 13.52 -19.42
N ILE A 426 -10.54 13.72 -20.21
CA ILE A 426 -11.92 13.47 -19.79
C ILE A 426 -12.11 12.00 -19.47
N LEU A 427 -11.63 11.08 -20.31
CA LEU A 427 -11.72 9.65 -20.03
C LEU A 427 -11.11 9.32 -18.66
N MET A 428 -9.85 9.71 -18.43
CA MET A 428 -9.17 9.34 -17.20
C MET A 428 -9.79 10.02 -15.97
N ALA A 429 -10.16 11.31 -16.07
CA ALA A 429 -10.84 12.03 -14.99
C ALA A 429 -12.17 11.36 -14.62
N THR A 430 -13.00 11.02 -15.60
CA THR A 430 -14.29 10.35 -15.36
C THR A 430 -14.09 8.96 -14.76
N LEU A 431 -13.15 8.15 -15.27
CA LEU A 431 -12.86 6.83 -14.69
C LEU A 431 -12.41 6.94 -13.23
N ARG A 432 -11.64 7.97 -12.88
CA ARG A 432 -11.21 8.24 -11.50
C ARG A 432 -12.35 8.63 -10.58
N LEU A 433 -13.24 9.53 -11.02
CA LEU A 433 -14.43 9.92 -10.28
C LEU A 433 -15.35 8.72 -10.01
N VAL A 434 -15.60 7.90 -11.04
CA VAL A 434 -16.46 6.71 -10.94
C VAL A 434 -15.86 5.65 -10.03
N HIS A 435 -14.53 5.48 -10.03
CA HIS A 435 -13.84 4.47 -9.21
C HIS A 435 -13.82 4.80 -7.71
N HIS A 436 -13.87 6.08 -7.33
CA HIS A 436 -13.80 6.51 -5.93
C HIS A 436 -15.08 6.31 -5.12
N ASN A 437 -16.22 6.21 -5.80
CA ASN A 437 -17.51 6.03 -5.16
C ASN A 437 -17.99 4.58 -5.32
N ASP A 438 -18.20 3.89 -4.19
CA ASP A 438 -18.59 2.48 -4.16
C ASP A 438 -19.93 2.20 -4.87
N LEU A 439 -20.81 3.20 -4.97
CA LEU A 439 -22.08 3.09 -5.70
C LEU A 439 -21.88 3.12 -7.23
N THR A 440 -20.89 3.87 -7.71
CA THR A 440 -20.66 4.07 -9.15
C THR A 440 -19.62 3.11 -9.73
N LYS A 441 -18.71 2.59 -8.88
CA LYS A 441 -17.62 1.69 -9.28
C LYS A 441 -18.06 0.47 -10.09
N PRO A 442 -19.20 -0.20 -9.82
CA PRO A 442 -19.68 -1.30 -10.67
C PRO A 442 -19.97 -0.89 -12.11
N TYR A 443 -20.20 0.39 -12.39
CA TYR A 443 -20.57 0.92 -13.71
C TYR A 443 -19.38 1.40 -14.56
N LEU A 444 -18.15 1.25 -14.07
CA LEU A 444 -16.93 1.77 -14.71
C LEU A 444 -16.79 1.35 -16.19
N GLY A 445 -17.07 0.08 -16.50
CA GLY A 445 -16.99 -0.42 -17.88
C GLY A 445 -18.04 0.20 -18.80
N TYR A 446 -19.27 0.39 -18.32
CA TYR A 446 -20.34 1.05 -19.09
C TYR A 446 -20.03 2.51 -19.38
N VAL A 447 -19.48 3.23 -18.39
CA VAL A 447 -19.07 4.63 -18.58
C VAL A 447 -17.92 4.73 -19.59
N ALA A 448 -16.92 3.85 -19.50
CA ALA A 448 -15.83 3.79 -20.48
C ALA A 448 -16.38 3.54 -21.91
N GLY A 449 -17.25 2.53 -22.07
CA GLY A 449 -17.86 2.20 -23.36
C GLY A 449 -18.70 3.33 -23.93
N PHE A 450 -19.47 4.03 -23.09
CA PHE A 450 -20.27 5.19 -23.50
C PHE A 450 -19.38 6.36 -23.95
N LEU A 451 -18.31 6.67 -23.24
CA LEU A 451 -17.37 7.72 -23.64
C LEU A 451 -16.72 7.40 -24.99
N LEU A 452 -16.31 6.15 -25.23
CA LEU A 452 -15.77 5.74 -26.53
C LEU A 452 -16.79 5.86 -27.66
N LEU A 453 -18.06 5.52 -27.41
CA LEU A 453 -19.15 5.75 -28.37
C LEU A 453 -19.24 7.24 -28.74
N VAL A 454 -19.25 8.14 -27.76
CA VAL A 454 -19.32 9.58 -27.98
C VAL A 454 -18.09 10.07 -28.76
N TYR A 455 -16.88 9.68 -28.35
CA TYR A 455 -15.65 10.13 -29.00
C TYR A 455 -15.54 9.64 -30.45
N ILE A 456 -15.88 8.39 -30.74
CA ILE A 456 -15.87 7.90 -32.11
C ILE A 456 -16.91 8.63 -32.97
N THR A 457 -18.07 8.95 -32.40
CA THR A 457 -19.14 9.66 -33.12
C THR A 457 -18.73 11.08 -33.50
N PHE A 458 -18.14 11.82 -32.57
CA PHE A 458 -17.93 13.27 -32.71
C PHE A 458 -16.47 13.71 -32.86
N GLU A 459 -15.53 13.01 -32.22
CA GLU A 459 -14.12 13.41 -32.17
C GLU A 459 -13.27 12.77 -33.28
N ALA A 460 -13.61 11.55 -33.72
CA ALA A 460 -12.88 10.85 -34.78
C ALA A 460 -12.57 11.67 -36.05
N PRO A 461 -13.38 12.65 -36.51
CA PRO A 461 -13.03 13.49 -37.66
C PRO A 461 -11.81 14.39 -37.46
N PHE A 462 -11.45 14.71 -36.22
CA PHE A 462 -10.35 15.60 -35.89
C PHE A 462 -9.02 14.87 -35.76
N SER A 463 -9.01 13.69 -35.13
CA SER A 463 -7.77 12.94 -34.82
C SER A 463 -7.77 11.48 -35.28
N GLY A 464 -8.90 10.94 -35.74
CA GLY A 464 -9.08 9.49 -35.96
C GLY A 464 -9.38 8.69 -34.68
N MET A 465 -9.44 9.35 -33.52
CA MET A 465 -9.77 8.79 -32.20
C MET A 465 -8.91 7.57 -31.82
N SER A 466 -7.87 7.82 -31.04
CA SER A 466 -6.94 6.81 -30.53
C SER A 466 -7.04 6.61 -29.02
N LEU A 467 -6.72 7.64 -28.22
CA LEU A 467 -6.47 7.57 -26.77
C LEU A 467 -5.30 6.66 -26.32
N ASN A 468 -4.78 5.84 -27.24
CA ASN A 468 -4.01 4.67 -26.93
C ASN A 468 -2.79 4.56 -27.87
N PRO A 469 -1.56 4.71 -27.35
CA PRO A 469 -0.35 4.59 -28.17
C PRO A 469 -0.22 3.23 -28.88
N ALA A 470 -0.57 2.13 -28.20
CA ALA A 470 -0.47 0.79 -28.76
C ALA A 470 -1.46 0.55 -29.90
N ARG A 471 -2.70 1.07 -29.77
CA ARG A 471 -3.71 1.05 -30.85
C ARG A 471 -3.23 1.80 -32.09
N SER A 472 -2.61 2.97 -31.91
CA SER A 472 -2.08 3.76 -33.04
C SER A 472 -0.94 3.05 -33.77
N VAL A 473 0.00 2.46 -33.02
CA VAL A 473 1.12 1.71 -33.64
C VAL A 473 0.65 0.43 -34.32
N ALA A 474 -0.31 -0.28 -33.71
CA ALA A 474 -0.84 -1.54 -34.22
C ALA A 474 -1.34 -1.45 -35.67
N SER A 475 -2.04 -0.37 -36.02
CA SER A 475 -2.53 -0.12 -37.38
C SER A 475 -1.50 0.57 -38.28
N ALA A 476 -0.63 1.42 -37.72
CA ALA A 476 0.43 2.11 -38.47
C ALA A 476 1.43 1.15 -39.14
N ILE A 477 1.79 0.05 -38.47
CA ILE A 477 2.76 -0.94 -38.99
C ILE A 477 2.29 -1.56 -40.32
N PRO A 478 1.12 -2.24 -40.41
CA PRO A 478 0.66 -2.85 -41.66
C PRO A 478 0.30 -1.81 -42.72
N ALA A 479 -0.19 -0.63 -42.32
CA ALA A 479 -0.50 0.46 -43.25
C ALA A 479 0.73 1.22 -43.76
N ARG A 480 1.90 1.04 -43.14
CA ARG A 480 3.14 1.80 -43.38
C ARG A 480 2.93 3.32 -43.29
N SER A 481 2.05 3.76 -42.40
CA SER A 481 1.67 5.17 -42.22
C SER A 481 2.05 5.67 -40.83
N TRP A 482 3.08 6.51 -40.76
CA TRP A 482 3.60 7.09 -39.52
C TRP A 482 3.29 8.58 -39.36
N LYS A 483 2.42 9.11 -40.22
CA LYS A 483 2.11 10.55 -40.28
C LYS A 483 1.59 11.03 -38.92
N ALA A 484 2.33 11.97 -38.32
CA ALA A 484 2.02 12.59 -37.02
C ALA A 484 1.78 11.60 -35.86
N ILE A 485 2.37 10.39 -35.93
CA ILE A 485 2.17 9.33 -34.93
C ILE A 485 2.50 9.79 -33.50
N TRP A 486 3.43 10.75 -33.36
CA TRP A 486 3.84 11.33 -32.08
C TRP A 486 2.70 11.95 -31.28
N ILE A 487 1.64 12.44 -31.94
CA ILE A 487 0.45 13.01 -31.28
C ILE A 487 -0.18 11.98 -30.34
N TYR A 488 -0.31 10.75 -30.80
CA TYR A 488 -0.96 9.66 -30.07
C TYR A 488 -0.11 9.09 -28.92
N PHE A 489 1.05 9.70 -28.65
CA PHE A 489 1.85 9.51 -27.46
C PHE A 489 1.86 10.78 -26.60
N ALA A 490 2.19 11.91 -27.23
CA ALA A 490 2.40 13.19 -26.57
C ALA A 490 1.10 13.86 -26.09
N ALA A 491 -0.06 13.48 -26.62
CA ALA A 491 -1.36 13.95 -26.12
C ALA A 491 -1.92 13.05 -25.00
N PRO A 492 -2.14 11.73 -25.22
CA PRO A 492 -2.84 10.89 -24.24
C PRO A 492 -2.07 10.68 -22.93
N ILE A 493 -0.76 10.45 -22.98
CA ILE A 493 0.04 10.16 -21.77
C ILE A 493 -0.01 11.34 -20.77
N PRO A 494 0.39 12.57 -21.12
CA PRO A 494 0.35 13.67 -20.17
C PRO A 494 -1.08 14.06 -19.77
N ALA A 495 -2.06 13.93 -20.67
CA ALA A 495 -3.45 14.23 -20.35
C ALA A 495 -4.01 13.29 -19.26
N MET A 496 -3.76 11.98 -19.38
CA MET A 496 -4.21 11.01 -18.38
C MET A 496 -3.44 11.16 -17.06
N LEU A 497 -2.14 11.44 -17.09
CA LEU A 497 -1.35 11.73 -15.90
C LEU A 497 -1.84 13.01 -15.19
N LEU A 498 -2.13 14.07 -15.94
CA LEU A 498 -2.70 15.30 -15.37
C LEU A 498 -4.06 15.05 -14.72
N ALA A 499 -4.93 14.26 -15.37
CA ALA A 499 -6.20 13.88 -14.78
C ALA A 499 -6.03 13.07 -13.49
N VAL A 500 -5.04 12.18 -13.42
CA VAL A 500 -4.71 11.47 -12.18
C VAL A 500 -4.34 12.42 -11.05
N GLU A 501 -3.52 13.43 -11.33
CA GLU A 501 -3.06 14.40 -10.33
C GLU A 501 -4.15 15.34 -9.84
N LEU A 502 -5.06 15.76 -10.72
CA LEU A 502 -6.16 16.66 -10.35
C LEU A 502 -7.29 15.92 -9.62
N PHE A 503 -7.43 14.60 -9.83
CA PHE A 503 -8.50 13.78 -9.26
C PHE A 503 -7.93 12.62 -8.41
N GLN A 504 -7.09 12.95 -7.41
CA GLN A 504 -6.41 12.00 -6.51
C GLN A 504 -7.34 11.24 -5.55
#